data_AF-A0A401G4P9-F1
#
_entry.id   AF-A0A401G4P9-F1
#
_cell.length_a   1.000
_cell.length_b   1.000
_cell.length_c   1.000
_cell.angle_alpha   90.00
_cell.angle_beta   90.00
_cell.angle_gamma   90.00
#
_symmetry.space_group_name_H-M   'P 1'
#
loop_
_entity.id
_entity.type
_entity.pdbx_description
1 polymer ?
#
loop_
_entity_poly.entity_id
_entity_poly.type
_entity_poly.pdbx_seq_one_letter_code
_entity_poly.pdbx_strand_id
1 'polypeptide(L)'
;MAMLPGGHYIVASVTDNARSRYSLIIFVMDSTLAGAWVVARTDTFTKAYHLQAKYMTIGGERGIVVAYIRRNYRRFEDMQSGVDISQYSADHEIDSPVPIKYECTRSPLGIPCLDEIFGSPYLAVAKDRNKIVFKKLDGGPAATLHCEPTFVGPIEEHSIAAIRLVSVENKVLVVRKVSQGDPTVTVEYYDVIPPGDEKAEVHASCTNGIIIYGADATWVKISDHGIPPREDDSVVPVLYGRPEAYAPRPISVFIYLSAGRKLLRLSIFPVRDEDVPLPSPSSGPLSHDQAYGAYTYPLKADKEPDWWSFKRYEEEAHVLAGSYRSIVYTTPLGNRTDAPPIVKFHRYFDPWSRWEDPPEGVDMSQKHVVSRTYVPDGVRDIKSVAALAWDETIGRLCVAGAGSPTVHVLDFAAWPVSRETSGGTVRRPVAVQLNPDPDAVLAPLPELPPEEDGEIELMAVDTT
;
A
#
# COMPACT_ATOMS: atom_id res chain seq x y z
N MET A 1 3.68 3.28 -9.47
CA MET A 1 2.24 3.54 -9.70
C MET A 1 1.52 3.34 -8.38
N ALA A 2 0.36 3.95 -8.20
CA ALA A 2 -0.54 3.74 -7.06
C ALA A 2 -1.96 3.61 -7.60
N MET A 3 -2.67 2.55 -7.23
CA MET A 3 -4.09 2.38 -7.55
C MET A 3 -4.91 2.96 -6.41
N LEU A 4 -5.96 3.71 -6.74
CA LEU A 4 -6.90 4.24 -5.76
C LEU A 4 -7.90 3.15 -5.34
N PRO A 5 -8.50 3.26 -4.13
CA PRO A 5 -9.57 2.36 -3.72
C PRO A 5 -10.68 2.23 -4.78
N GLY A 6 -11.20 1.02 -4.95
CA GLY A 6 -12.20 0.69 -5.99
C GLY A 6 -11.62 0.47 -7.39
N GLY A 7 -10.34 0.77 -7.61
CA GLY A 7 -9.59 0.40 -8.81
C GLY A 7 -9.96 1.17 -10.09
N HIS A 8 -10.91 2.10 -9.99
CA HIS A 8 -11.36 2.95 -11.08
C HIS A 8 -10.28 3.92 -11.58
N TYR A 9 -9.34 4.31 -10.71
CA TYR A 9 -8.28 5.25 -11.04
C TYR A 9 -6.92 4.71 -10.65
N ILE A 10 -5.92 4.99 -11.49
CA ILE A 10 -4.51 4.72 -11.22
C ILE A 10 -3.69 6.00 -11.42
N VAL A 11 -2.78 6.24 -10.49
CA VAL A 11 -1.79 7.32 -10.57
C VAL A 11 -0.44 6.73 -10.94
N ALA A 12 0.16 7.22 -12.02
CA ALA A 12 1.44 6.75 -12.51
C ALA A 12 2.45 7.89 -12.64
N SER A 13 3.70 7.59 -12.29
CA SER A 13 4.87 8.37 -12.68
C SER A 13 5.31 7.83 -14.04
N VAL A 14 5.09 8.63 -15.08
CA VAL A 14 5.40 8.27 -16.46
C VAL A 14 6.58 9.09 -16.96
N THR A 15 7.20 8.61 -18.04
CA THR A 15 8.21 9.36 -18.76
C THR A 15 7.95 9.29 -20.26
N ASP A 16 8.44 10.27 -20.99
CA ASP A 16 8.42 10.22 -22.45
C ASP A 16 9.39 9.15 -22.99
N ASN A 17 9.30 8.84 -24.29
CA ASN A 17 10.16 7.84 -24.91
C ASN A 17 11.66 8.18 -24.80
N ALA A 18 11.98 9.47 -24.75
CA ALA A 18 13.34 9.97 -24.59
C ALA A 18 13.86 9.89 -23.14
N ARG A 19 13.00 9.53 -22.17
CA ARG A 19 13.30 9.56 -20.72
C ARG A 19 13.78 10.93 -20.23
N SER A 20 13.31 11.99 -20.85
CA SER A 20 13.74 13.37 -20.61
C SER A 20 12.72 14.18 -19.84
N ARG A 21 11.45 13.78 -19.93
CA ARG A 21 10.34 14.45 -19.24
C ARG A 21 9.61 13.44 -18.38
N TYR A 22 9.32 13.83 -17.15
CA TYR A 22 8.54 13.03 -16.21
C TYR A 22 7.21 13.73 -15.95
N SER A 23 6.16 12.94 -15.74
CA SER A 23 4.85 13.47 -15.38
C SER A 23 4.15 12.51 -14.44
N LEU A 24 3.30 13.05 -13.57
CA LEU A 24 2.25 12.31 -12.91
C LEU A 24 1.02 12.31 -13.81
N ILE A 25 0.49 11.13 -14.10
CA ILE A 25 -0.73 10.96 -14.88
C ILE A 25 -1.75 10.17 -14.06
N ILE A 26 -2.98 10.65 -14.07
CA ILE A 26 -4.15 9.95 -13.54
C ILE A 26 -4.87 9.32 -14.72
N PHE A 27 -5.01 7.99 -14.68
CA PHE A 27 -5.81 7.24 -15.64
C PHE A 27 -7.10 6.75 -14.99
N VAL A 28 -8.20 6.79 -15.73
CA VAL A 28 -9.43 6.02 -15.44
C VAL A 28 -9.29 4.66 -16.10
N MET A 29 -9.55 3.58 -15.36
CA MET A 29 -9.31 2.19 -15.77
C MET A 29 -10.54 1.48 -16.35
N ASP A 30 -11.75 2.02 -16.13
CA ASP A 30 -13.01 1.44 -16.59
C ASP A 30 -13.67 2.29 -17.70
N SER A 31 -12.87 2.92 -18.55
CA SER A 31 -13.40 3.67 -19.69
C SER A 31 -13.85 2.71 -20.79
N THR A 32 -15.15 2.72 -21.11
CA THR A 32 -15.75 1.90 -22.17
C THR A 32 -15.14 2.14 -23.55
N LEU A 33 -14.54 3.32 -23.77
CA LEU A 33 -14.00 3.73 -25.05
C LEU A 33 -12.58 3.21 -25.34
N ALA A 34 -11.75 3.02 -24.30
CA ALA A 34 -10.32 2.75 -24.51
C ALA A 34 -9.66 1.86 -23.43
N GLY A 35 -10.44 1.28 -22.52
CA GLY A 35 -9.92 0.61 -21.33
C GLY A 35 -9.36 1.62 -20.34
N ALA A 36 -8.13 2.09 -20.57
CA ALA A 36 -7.51 3.13 -19.75
C ALA A 36 -7.49 4.50 -20.46
N TRP A 37 -7.95 5.56 -19.80
CA TRP A 37 -7.98 6.93 -20.35
C TRP A 37 -7.32 7.95 -19.43
N VAL A 38 -6.54 8.88 -19.99
CA VAL A 38 -5.89 9.95 -19.23
C VAL A 38 -6.89 11.04 -18.86
N VAL A 39 -7.04 11.31 -17.56
CA VAL A 39 -7.95 12.36 -17.06
C VAL A 39 -7.19 13.60 -16.60
N ALA A 40 -6.00 13.42 -16.04
CA ALA A 40 -5.17 14.54 -15.59
C ALA A 40 -3.68 14.23 -15.78
N ARG A 41 -2.89 15.30 -16.01
CA ARG A 41 -1.44 15.24 -16.13
C ARG A 41 -0.80 16.45 -15.46
N THR A 42 0.24 16.20 -14.69
CA THR A 42 1.09 17.24 -14.10
C THR A 42 2.55 16.88 -14.33
N ASP A 43 3.33 17.77 -14.94
CA ASP A 43 4.74 17.52 -15.20
C ASP A 43 5.58 17.56 -13.90
N THR A 44 6.61 16.71 -13.85
CA THR A 44 7.58 16.65 -12.76
C THR A 44 9.00 16.77 -13.33
N PHE A 45 9.90 17.36 -12.56
CA PHE A 45 11.30 17.54 -12.99
C PHE A 45 12.06 16.20 -13.09
N THR A 46 11.77 15.28 -12.18
CA THR A 46 12.37 13.95 -12.10
C THR A 46 11.29 12.91 -11.84
N LYS A 47 11.66 11.64 -11.93
CA LYS A 47 10.75 10.52 -11.62
C LYS A 47 10.19 10.67 -10.21
N ALA A 48 8.87 10.52 -10.08
CA ALA A 48 8.20 10.35 -8.79
C ALA A 48 8.34 8.88 -8.31
N TYR A 49 8.72 8.71 -7.05
CA TYR A 49 8.93 7.44 -6.35
C TYR A 49 8.01 7.34 -5.13
N HIS A 50 7.81 6.11 -4.63
CA HIS A 50 6.96 5.83 -3.46
C HIS A 50 5.60 6.54 -3.52
N LEU A 51 4.97 6.53 -4.70
CA LEU A 51 3.68 7.17 -4.91
C LEU A 51 2.65 6.55 -3.97
N GLN A 52 1.87 7.40 -3.33
CA GLN A 52 0.63 7.08 -2.67
C GLN A 52 -0.46 7.98 -3.21
N ALA A 53 -1.65 7.41 -3.38
CA ALA A 53 -2.82 8.15 -3.82
C ALA A 53 -4.01 7.71 -2.97
N LYS A 54 -4.80 8.67 -2.49
CA LYS A 54 -6.06 8.44 -1.77
C LYS A 54 -7.09 9.49 -2.20
N TYR A 55 -8.37 9.14 -2.13
CA TYR A 55 -9.44 10.14 -2.20
C TYR A 55 -9.49 10.87 -0.87
N MET A 56 -9.44 12.20 -0.87
CA MET A 56 -9.52 12.98 0.35
C MET A 56 -10.21 14.31 0.04
N THR A 57 -10.68 14.97 1.09
CA THR A 57 -11.17 16.34 1.02
C THR A 57 -10.17 17.25 1.69
N ILE A 58 -9.68 18.25 0.96
CA ILE A 58 -8.75 19.26 1.46
C ILE A 58 -9.41 20.63 1.32
N GLY A 59 -9.57 21.34 2.43
CA GLY A 59 -10.18 22.67 2.41
C GLY A 59 -11.63 22.68 1.91
N GLY A 60 -12.37 21.57 2.14
CA GLY A 60 -13.75 21.39 1.67
C GLY A 60 -13.88 20.99 0.20
N GLU A 61 -12.78 20.88 -0.54
CA GLU A 61 -12.77 20.39 -1.92
C GLU A 61 -12.32 18.93 -1.97
N ARG A 62 -13.13 18.09 -2.62
CA ARG A 62 -12.86 16.68 -2.79
C ARG A 62 -11.96 16.43 -3.99
N GLY A 63 -10.98 15.54 -3.86
CA GLY A 63 -10.11 15.16 -4.97
C GLY A 63 -9.23 13.95 -4.71
N ILE A 64 -8.39 13.64 -5.70
CA ILE A 64 -7.32 12.65 -5.58
C ILE A 64 -6.09 13.36 -5.03
N VAL A 65 -5.65 12.96 -3.85
CA VAL A 65 -4.43 13.47 -3.23
C VAL A 65 -3.29 12.50 -3.53
N VAL A 66 -2.21 13.03 -4.11
CA VAL A 66 -1.02 12.25 -4.48
C VAL A 66 0.18 12.71 -3.66
N ALA A 67 0.76 11.81 -2.88
CA ALA A 67 2.05 12.02 -2.23
C ALA A 67 3.12 11.17 -2.91
N TYR A 68 4.32 11.72 -3.06
CA TYR A 68 5.44 11.04 -3.68
C TYR A 68 6.77 11.66 -3.24
N ILE A 69 7.85 10.89 -3.42
CA ILE A 69 9.22 11.35 -3.23
C ILE A 69 9.84 11.61 -4.60
N ARG A 70 10.60 12.69 -4.75
CA ARG A 70 11.42 12.93 -5.95
C ARG A 70 12.87 13.17 -5.58
N ARG A 71 13.78 12.84 -6.49
CA ARG A 71 15.21 13.13 -6.36
C ARG A 71 15.55 14.44 -7.07
N ASN A 72 16.51 15.18 -6.53
CA ASN A 72 17.11 16.32 -7.21
C ASN A 72 18.62 16.34 -6.90
N TYR A 73 19.39 17.06 -7.68
CA TYR A 73 20.80 17.28 -7.43
C TYR A 73 20.98 18.14 -6.17
N ARG A 74 21.93 17.77 -5.30
CA ARG A 74 22.23 18.55 -4.10
C ARG A 74 22.81 19.92 -4.47
N ARG A 75 23.64 19.96 -5.52
CA ARG A 75 24.22 21.19 -6.07
C ARG A 75 23.71 21.37 -7.50
N PHE A 76 23.47 22.62 -7.89
CA PHE A 76 23.00 22.92 -9.24
C PHE A 76 24.02 22.54 -10.32
N GLU A 77 25.32 22.69 -10.03
CA GLU A 77 26.42 22.33 -10.93
C GLU A 77 26.43 20.84 -11.31
N ASP A 78 26.00 19.96 -10.38
CA ASP A 78 25.96 18.52 -10.63
C ASP A 78 24.94 18.14 -11.72
N MET A 79 24.00 19.03 -12.05
CA MET A 79 23.05 18.84 -13.16
C MET A 79 23.76 18.77 -14.51
N GLN A 80 24.97 19.32 -14.63
CA GLN A 80 25.79 19.25 -15.86
C GLN A 80 26.65 17.99 -15.95
N SER A 81 26.63 17.12 -14.94
CA SER A 81 27.44 15.88 -14.93
C SER A 81 27.04 14.83 -15.97
N GLY A 82 25.86 14.98 -16.59
CA GLY A 82 25.28 13.98 -17.49
C GLY A 82 24.69 12.76 -16.76
N VAL A 83 24.69 12.75 -15.43
CA VAL A 83 24.13 11.66 -14.63
C VAL A 83 22.63 11.86 -14.46
N ASP A 84 21.80 10.98 -15.04
CA ASP A 84 20.36 10.98 -14.81
C ASP A 84 19.98 10.26 -13.51
N ILE A 85 19.74 11.04 -12.46
CA ILE A 85 19.36 10.56 -11.12
C ILE A 85 17.99 9.86 -11.08
N SER A 86 17.17 10.00 -12.13
CA SER A 86 15.84 9.40 -12.24
C SER A 86 15.88 7.92 -12.65
N GLN A 87 17.02 7.41 -13.14
CA GLN A 87 17.19 6.00 -13.51
C GLN A 87 17.54 5.10 -12.32
N TYR A 88 17.87 5.69 -11.18
CA TYR A 88 18.26 4.96 -9.98
C TYR A 88 17.04 4.33 -9.30
N SER A 89 17.17 3.09 -8.81
CA SER A 89 16.14 2.43 -8.01
C SER A 89 15.88 3.20 -6.71
N ALA A 90 14.64 3.24 -6.23
CA ALA A 90 14.29 3.86 -4.96
C ALA A 90 14.47 2.93 -3.75
N ASP A 91 14.46 1.61 -3.99
CA ASP A 91 14.45 0.61 -2.92
C ASP A 91 15.85 0.13 -2.51
N HIS A 92 16.90 0.67 -3.12
CA HIS A 92 18.28 0.32 -2.81
C HIS A 92 19.10 1.54 -2.40
N GLU A 93 20.05 1.33 -1.50
CA GLU A 93 21.11 2.29 -1.24
C GLU A 93 22.03 2.35 -2.47
N ILE A 94 22.23 3.56 -2.99
CA ILE A 94 22.95 3.79 -4.25
C ILE A 94 24.06 4.79 -3.99
N ASP A 95 25.28 4.36 -4.28
CA ASP A 95 26.47 5.21 -4.34
C ASP A 95 26.43 6.02 -5.64
N SER A 96 25.62 7.08 -5.64
CA SER A 96 25.53 7.99 -6.78
C SER A 96 26.85 8.76 -6.95
N PRO A 97 27.37 8.90 -8.18
CA PRO A 97 28.58 9.67 -8.45
C PRO A 97 28.41 11.17 -8.15
N VAL A 98 27.16 11.64 -8.07
CA VAL A 98 26.81 12.99 -7.65
C VAL A 98 25.98 12.96 -6.37
N PRO A 99 26.14 13.93 -5.45
CA PRO A 99 25.32 14.02 -4.26
C PRO A 99 23.84 14.28 -4.60
N ILE A 100 22.95 13.40 -4.15
CA ILE A 100 21.50 13.51 -4.36
C ILE A 100 20.85 14.13 -3.12
N LYS A 101 19.87 15.03 -3.33
CA LYS A 101 18.89 15.46 -2.32
C LYS A 101 17.51 14.90 -2.69
N TYR A 102 16.68 14.61 -1.69
CA TYR A 102 15.31 14.15 -1.91
C TYR A 102 14.36 15.31 -1.66
N GLU A 103 13.69 15.80 -2.70
CA GLU A 103 12.83 16.97 -2.58
C GLU A 103 11.46 16.61 -2.01
N CYS A 104 11.43 16.66 -0.68
CA CYS A 104 10.32 17.13 0.14
C CYS A 104 10.85 17.69 1.49
N THR A 105 12.15 17.47 1.86
CA THR A 105 12.94 18.26 2.84
C THR A 105 14.47 18.17 2.55
N ARG A 106 15.37 18.66 3.44
CA ARG A 106 16.84 18.63 3.28
C ARG A 106 17.52 17.30 3.68
N SER A 107 16.80 16.36 4.29
CA SER A 107 17.29 14.99 4.60
C SER A 107 16.57 13.96 3.72
N PRO A 108 17.13 12.75 3.50
CA PRO A 108 16.43 11.69 2.80
C PRO A 108 15.11 11.43 3.53
N LEU A 109 14.01 11.81 2.90
CA LEU A 109 12.69 11.50 3.42
C LEU A 109 12.43 10.02 3.22
N GLY A 110 11.94 9.40 4.28
CA GLY A 110 11.51 8.03 4.27
C GLY A 110 10.13 7.87 3.66
N ILE A 111 9.48 6.78 4.04
CA ILE A 111 8.23 6.31 3.45
C ILE A 111 7.09 7.27 3.82
N PRO A 112 6.47 7.98 2.86
CA PRO A 112 5.28 8.78 3.15
C PRO A 112 4.11 7.85 3.51
N CYS A 113 3.19 8.35 4.31
CA CYS A 113 1.92 7.71 4.61
C CYS A 113 0.82 8.76 4.58
N LEU A 114 -0.15 8.60 3.68
CA LEU A 114 -1.37 9.40 3.63
C LEU A 114 -2.52 8.65 4.29
N ASP A 115 -3.23 9.31 5.21
CA ASP A 115 -4.48 8.79 5.78
C ASP A 115 -5.33 9.87 6.44
N GLU A 116 -6.52 9.49 6.89
CA GLU A 116 -7.35 10.33 7.74
C GLU A 116 -7.03 10.11 9.23
N ILE A 117 -6.70 11.18 9.96
CA ILE A 117 -6.44 11.13 11.40
C ILE A 117 -7.15 12.31 12.04
N PHE A 118 -7.81 12.09 13.18
CA PHE A 118 -8.67 13.10 13.83
C PHE A 118 -9.75 13.66 12.89
N GLY A 119 -10.30 12.83 11.99
CA GLY A 119 -11.30 13.26 11.02
C GLY A 119 -10.79 14.26 9.99
N SER A 120 -9.49 14.30 9.71
CA SER A 120 -8.89 15.20 8.73
C SER A 120 -7.79 14.48 7.93
N PRO A 121 -7.47 14.91 6.69
CA PRO A 121 -6.38 14.35 5.91
C PRO A 121 -5.00 14.70 6.50
N TYR A 122 -4.18 13.69 6.70
CA TYR A 122 -2.80 13.79 7.19
C TYR A 122 -1.80 13.17 6.23
N LEU A 123 -0.65 13.83 6.13
CA LEU A 123 0.59 13.26 5.61
C LEU A 123 1.55 13.02 6.77
N ALA A 124 1.96 11.78 6.97
CA ALA A 124 3.08 11.41 7.82
C ALA A 124 4.29 11.06 6.97
N VAL A 125 5.48 11.50 7.37
CA VAL A 125 6.73 11.12 6.70
C VAL A 125 7.79 10.83 7.75
N ALA A 126 8.42 9.65 7.66
CA ALA A 126 9.62 9.36 8.44
C ALA A 126 10.75 10.30 8.00
N LYS A 127 11.28 11.07 8.95
CA LYS A 127 12.37 12.02 8.74
C LYS A 127 13.54 11.60 9.62
N ASP A 128 14.68 11.31 9.01
CA ASP A 128 15.84 10.75 9.70
C ASP A 128 15.51 9.38 10.36
N ARG A 129 16.34 8.96 11.31
CA ARG A 129 16.28 7.61 11.90
C ARG A 129 15.12 7.39 12.88
N ASN A 130 14.75 8.42 13.64
CA ASN A 130 13.79 8.31 14.76
C ASN A 130 12.75 9.43 14.79
N LYS A 131 12.53 10.15 13.69
CA LYS A 131 11.53 11.23 13.65
C LYS A 131 10.44 10.94 12.64
N ILE A 132 9.23 11.34 12.96
CA ILE A 132 8.08 11.30 12.07
C ILE A 132 7.49 12.70 12.04
N VAL A 133 7.36 13.27 10.85
CA VAL A 133 6.71 14.57 10.67
C VAL A 133 5.28 14.33 10.23
N PHE A 134 4.33 14.92 10.95
CA PHE A 134 2.91 14.94 10.60
C PHE A 134 2.54 16.31 10.05
N LYS A 135 1.77 16.31 8.96
CA LYS A 135 1.25 17.50 8.33
C LYS A 135 -0.23 17.30 8.03
N LYS A 136 -1.08 18.04 8.74
CA LYS A 136 -2.49 18.20 8.36
C LYS A 136 -2.55 18.89 7.00
N LEU A 137 -3.29 18.31 6.06
CA LEU A 137 -3.34 18.81 4.69
C LEU A 137 -4.28 20.01 4.53
N ASP A 138 -5.27 20.18 5.41
CA ASP A 138 -6.14 21.38 5.44
C ASP A 138 -5.44 22.66 5.89
N GLY A 139 -4.18 22.59 6.33
CA GLY A 139 -3.42 23.75 6.80
C GLY A 139 -2.69 23.52 8.11
N GLY A 140 -2.38 24.61 8.81
CA GLY A 140 -1.69 24.57 10.11
C GLY A 140 -0.18 24.26 10.04
N PRO A 141 0.51 24.33 11.19
CA PRO A 141 1.92 23.93 11.30
C PRO A 141 2.07 22.41 11.19
N ALA A 142 3.28 21.96 10.84
CA ALA A 142 3.65 20.55 10.95
C ALA A 142 4.05 20.21 12.38
N ALA A 143 3.75 18.99 12.82
CA ALA A 143 4.20 18.43 14.09
C ALA A 143 5.30 17.39 13.86
N THR A 144 6.23 17.24 14.81
CA THR A 144 7.32 16.26 14.73
C THR A 144 7.31 15.37 15.97
N LEU A 145 7.20 14.07 15.76
CA LEU A 145 7.34 13.05 16.80
C LEU A 145 8.75 12.47 16.76
N HIS A 146 9.40 12.42 17.91
CA HIS A 146 10.68 11.80 18.16
C HIS A 146 10.43 10.48 18.89
N CYS A 147 10.62 9.38 18.18
CA CYS A 147 10.46 8.03 18.71
C CYS A 147 11.63 7.73 19.65
N GLU A 148 11.36 7.64 20.95
CA GLU A 148 12.39 7.32 21.93
C GLU A 148 12.96 5.89 21.73
N PRO A 149 14.20 5.64 22.16
CA PRO A 149 14.78 4.30 22.13
C PRO A 149 13.91 3.26 22.84
N THR A 150 13.88 2.05 22.30
CA THR A 150 13.14 0.92 22.87
C THR A 150 13.81 0.36 24.11
N PHE A 151 13.07 -0.29 25.00
CA PHE A 151 13.65 -1.03 26.13
C PHE A 151 14.62 -2.16 25.71
N VAL A 152 14.38 -2.82 24.56
CA VAL A 152 15.24 -3.91 24.07
C VAL A 152 16.61 -3.43 23.60
N GLY A 153 16.71 -2.15 23.25
CA GLY A 153 17.96 -1.54 22.90
C GLY A 153 17.94 -0.07 23.25
N PRO A 154 18.17 0.33 24.52
CA PRO A 154 18.06 1.72 24.94
C PRO A 154 19.25 2.58 24.48
N ILE A 155 20.37 1.95 24.09
CA ILE A 155 21.61 2.61 23.66
C ILE A 155 21.92 2.37 22.18
N GLU A 156 21.31 1.35 21.62
CA GLU A 156 21.45 0.90 20.26
C GLU A 156 20.81 1.90 19.30
N GLU A 157 21.30 1.88 18.06
CA GLU A 157 20.78 2.75 17.04
C GLU A 157 19.49 2.17 16.43
N HIS A 158 18.41 2.95 16.50
CA HIS A 158 17.15 2.64 15.81
C HIS A 158 17.12 3.31 14.45
N SER A 159 16.40 2.70 13.51
CA SER A 159 16.02 3.33 12.26
C SER A 159 14.60 2.94 11.86
N ILE A 160 13.77 3.92 11.54
CA ILE A 160 12.40 3.69 11.04
C ILE A 160 12.48 3.05 9.65
N ALA A 161 11.92 1.85 9.53
CA ALA A 161 11.88 1.06 8.30
C ALA A 161 10.55 1.15 7.56
N ALA A 162 9.45 1.40 8.27
CA ALA A 162 8.14 1.67 7.68
C ALA A 162 7.23 2.35 8.71
N ILE A 163 6.25 3.10 8.21
CA ILE A 163 5.18 3.72 9.02
C ILE A 163 3.82 3.48 8.37
N ARG A 164 2.77 3.44 9.18
CA ARG A 164 1.37 3.40 8.76
C ARG A 164 0.52 4.18 9.75
N LEU A 165 -0.20 5.19 9.27
CA LEU A 165 -1.25 5.83 10.06
C LEU A 165 -2.40 4.83 10.28
N VAL A 166 -2.91 4.78 11.50
CA VAL A 166 -3.99 3.89 11.92
C VAL A 166 -5.14 4.76 12.39
N SER A 167 -6.02 5.05 11.43
CA SER A 167 -7.12 6.02 11.54
C SER A 167 -8.01 5.78 12.76
N VAL A 168 -8.31 4.51 13.05
CA VAL A 168 -9.27 4.12 14.10
C VAL A 168 -8.79 4.41 15.53
N GLU A 169 -7.48 4.45 15.74
CA GLU A 169 -6.89 4.73 17.06
C GLU A 169 -6.21 6.10 17.11
N ASN A 170 -6.21 6.86 16.00
CA ASN A 170 -5.38 8.06 15.85
C ASN A 170 -3.90 7.83 16.20
N LYS A 171 -3.39 6.66 15.81
CA LYS A 171 -2.01 6.22 16.06
C LYS A 171 -1.21 6.12 14.78
N VAL A 172 0.11 6.02 14.92
CA VAL A 172 1.00 5.57 13.87
C VAL A 172 1.63 4.24 14.30
N LEU A 173 1.47 3.23 13.44
CA LEU A 173 2.21 1.98 13.51
C LEU A 173 3.59 2.21 12.89
N VAL A 174 4.65 1.96 13.65
CA VAL A 174 6.04 2.18 13.27
C VAL A 174 6.78 0.86 13.35
N VAL A 175 7.51 0.53 12.29
CA VAL A 175 8.42 -0.62 12.29
C VAL A 175 9.84 -0.08 12.30
N ARG A 176 10.63 -0.41 13.31
CA ARG A 176 12.02 0.04 13.48
C ARG A 176 12.99 -1.13 13.42
N LYS A 177 14.18 -0.88 12.86
CA LYS A 177 15.34 -1.78 12.95
C LYS A 177 16.24 -1.29 14.07
N VAL A 178 16.82 -2.22 14.83
CA VAL A 178 17.82 -1.95 15.87
C VAL A 178 19.14 -2.55 15.39
N SER A 179 20.14 -1.71 15.09
CA SER A 179 21.32 -2.09 14.29
C SER A 179 22.56 -2.52 15.10
N GLN A 180 22.50 -2.52 16.44
CA GLN A 180 23.61 -2.94 17.29
C GLN A 180 23.23 -4.16 18.13
N GLY A 181 24.08 -5.20 18.10
CA GLY A 181 23.84 -6.47 18.78
C GLY A 181 23.15 -7.51 17.90
N ASP A 182 22.23 -8.27 18.49
CA ASP A 182 21.40 -9.21 17.74
C ASP A 182 20.38 -8.44 16.90
N PRO A 183 20.37 -8.64 15.56
CA PRO A 183 19.52 -7.85 14.68
C PRO A 183 18.06 -8.03 15.07
N THR A 184 17.41 -6.92 15.37
CA THR A 184 16.07 -6.91 15.96
C THR A 184 15.18 -5.94 15.21
N VAL A 185 13.93 -6.35 14.99
CA VAL A 185 12.87 -5.48 14.48
C VAL A 185 11.84 -5.28 15.58
N THR A 186 11.41 -4.04 15.76
CA THR A 186 10.28 -3.72 16.63
C THR A 186 9.11 -3.20 15.81
N VAL A 187 7.91 -3.56 16.23
CA VAL A 187 6.64 -3.09 15.65
C VAL A 187 5.89 -2.40 16.78
N GLU A 188 5.63 -1.11 16.64
CA GLU A 188 5.27 -0.23 17.76
C GLU A 188 4.16 0.74 17.39
N TYR A 189 3.37 1.14 18.38
CA TYR A 189 2.42 2.23 18.26
C TYR A 189 2.92 3.49 18.95
N TYR A 190 2.62 4.61 18.32
CA TYR A 190 2.76 5.95 18.89
C TYR A 190 1.49 6.74 18.63
N ASP A 191 1.15 7.64 19.55
CA ASP A 191 0.05 8.57 19.35
C ASP A 191 0.42 9.61 18.29
N VAL A 192 -0.50 9.90 17.38
CA VAL A 192 -0.30 11.00 16.42
C VAL A 192 -0.47 12.32 17.15
N ILE A 193 0.41 13.27 16.87
CA ILE A 193 0.34 14.60 17.48
C ILE A 193 -0.81 15.37 16.81
N PRO A 194 -1.85 15.78 17.56
CA PRO A 194 -2.94 16.56 17.00
C PRO A 194 -2.43 17.92 16.51
N PRO A 195 -3.16 18.57 15.57
CA PRO A 195 -2.74 19.84 15.02
C PRO A 195 -2.89 20.92 16.09
N GLY A 196 -1.80 21.63 16.41
CA GLY A 196 -1.83 22.82 17.25
C GLY A 196 -1.67 24.09 16.43
N ASP A 197 -1.75 25.25 17.10
CA ASP A 197 -1.50 26.56 16.48
C ASP A 197 -0.01 26.78 16.16
N GLU A 198 0.87 26.09 16.89
CA GLU A 198 2.33 26.17 16.76
C GLU A 198 2.94 24.85 16.32
N LYS A 199 4.19 24.91 15.83
CA LYS A 199 4.96 23.70 15.52
C LYS A 199 5.23 22.94 16.82
N ALA A 200 4.68 21.75 16.92
CA ALA A 200 4.93 20.86 18.04
C ALA A 200 6.12 19.92 17.72
N GLU A 201 7.02 19.76 18.68
CA GLU A 201 8.07 18.73 18.67
C GLU A 201 7.92 17.93 19.96
N VAL A 202 7.59 16.65 19.84
CA VAL A 202 7.24 15.77 20.97
C VAL A 202 8.18 14.58 20.97
N HIS A 203 8.79 14.30 22.12
CA HIS A 203 9.48 13.05 22.38
C HIS A 203 8.51 12.10 23.06
N ALA A 204 8.36 10.90 22.52
CA ALA A 204 7.47 9.91 23.11
C ALA A 204 8.08 8.51 23.06
N SER A 205 7.82 7.75 24.11
CA SER A 205 7.93 6.30 24.14
C SER A 205 6.74 5.67 23.40
N CYS A 206 6.91 4.44 22.90
CA CYS A 206 5.82 3.70 22.28
C CYS A 206 4.73 3.37 23.30
N THR A 207 3.46 3.40 22.89
CA THR A 207 2.31 3.07 23.75
C THR A 207 2.07 1.56 23.83
N ASN A 208 2.44 0.84 22.78
CA ASN A 208 2.44 -0.62 22.70
C ASN A 208 3.51 -1.06 21.69
N GLY A 209 4.05 -2.26 21.83
CA GLY A 209 5.01 -2.79 20.86
C GLY A 209 5.27 -4.27 21.03
N ILE A 210 5.72 -4.90 19.95
CA ILE A 210 6.25 -6.26 19.94
C ILE A 210 7.64 -6.27 19.32
N ILE A 211 8.43 -7.28 19.70
CA ILE A 211 9.82 -7.42 19.31
C ILE A 211 9.99 -8.73 18.54
N ILE A 212 10.72 -8.65 17.42
CA ILE A 212 11.08 -9.79 16.59
C ILE A 212 12.60 -9.90 16.61
N TYR A 213 13.09 -10.82 17.44
CA TYR A 213 14.52 -11.11 17.59
C TYR A 213 15.09 -11.85 16.38
N GLY A 214 16.38 -11.63 16.09
CA GLY A 214 17.08 -12.29 14.98
C GLY A 214 16.58 -11.87 13.59
N ALA A 215 15.90 -10.73 13.49
CA ALA A 215 15.34 -10.19 12.27
C ALA A 215 16.22 -9.05 11.73
N ASP A 216 17.20 -9.37 10.88
CA ASP A 216 17.93 -8.35 10.12
C ASP A 216 17.13 -7.95 8.88
N ALA A 217 16.20 -7.02 9.06
CA ALA A 217 15.32 -6.57 7.99
C ALA A 217 16.09 -5.78 6.93
N THR A 218 15.99 -6.21 5.67
CA THR A 218 16.44 -5.44 4.50
C THR A 218 15.39 -4.37 4.17
N TRP A 219 14.12 -4.76 4.03
CA TRP A 219 13.01 -3.84 3.78
C TRP A 219 11.76 -4.28 4.55
N VAL A 220 10.85 -3.32 4.76
CA VAL A 220 9.55 -3.53 5.41
C VAL A 220 8.45 -2.91 4.56
N LYS A 221 7.30 -3.58 4.42
CA LYS A 221 6.08 -3.04 3.82
C LYS A 221 4.91 -3.27 4.77
N ILE A 222 4.01 -2.30 4.88
CA ILE A 222 2.81 -2.38 5.72
C ILE A 222 1.60 -2.20 4.81
N SER A 223 0.65 -3.13 4.86
CA SER A 223 -0.61 -3.00 4.13
C SER A 223 -1.40 -1.77 4.59
N ASP A 224 -2.39 -1.37 3.81
CA ASP A 224 -3.41 -0.44 4.30
C ASP A 224 -4.31 -1.17 5.32
N HIS A 225 -5.09 -0.42 6.11
CA HIS A 225 -6.19 -0.96 6.92
C HIS A 225 -7.51 -1.01 6.15
N GLY A 226 -7.52 -0.48 4.92
CA GLY A 226 -8.64 -0.56 3.97
C GLY A 226 -9.89 0.17 4.45
N ILE A 227 -9.70 1.17 5.31
CA ILE A 227 -10.80 2.05 5.73
C ILE A 227 -10.86 3.16 4.70
N PRO A 228 -11.97 3.27 3.97
CA PRO A 228 -12.17 4.40 3.06
C PRO A 228 -12.21 5.71 3.87
N PRO A 229 -11.64 6.81 3.35
CA PRO A 229 -11.77 8.13 3.95
C PRO A 229 -13.25 8.54 4.07
N ARG A 230 -13.58 9.36 5.07
CA ARG A 230 -14.96 9.69 5.45
C ARG A 230 -15.82 10.21 4.32
N GLU A 231 -15.19 10.93 3.40
CA GLU A 231 -15.84 11.64 2.30
C GLU A 231 -15.68 10.92 0.96
N ASP A 232 -15.24 9.65 0.98
CA ASP A 232 -15.07 8.87 -0.23
C ASP A 232 -16.39 8.24 -0.72
N ASP A 233 -17.30 9.08 -1.23
CA ASP A 233 -18.57 8.60 -1.81
C ASP A 233 -18.43 7.70 -3.05
N SER A 234 -17.21 7.53 -3.60
CA SER A 234 -17.02 6.66 -4.77
C SER A 234 -17.25 5.19 -4.44
N VAL A 235 -17.17 4.87 -3.14
CA VAL A 235 -17.39 3.55 -2.57
C VAL A 235 -18.71 3.51 -1.76
N VAL A 236 -19.34 4.68 -1.51
CA VAL A 236 -20.42 4.88 -0.51
C VAL A 236 -21.75 4.19 -0.79
N PRO A 237 -22.34 4.29 -2.00
CA PRO A 237 -23.68 3.74 -2.20
C PRO A 237 -23.73 2.20 -2.18
N VAL A 238 -22.59 1.56 -2.45
CA VAL A 238 -22.53 0.13 -2.80
C VAL A 238 -22.07 -0.73 -1.63
N LEU A 239 -21.07 -0.26 -0.87
CA LEU A 239 -20.52 -1.04 0.25
C LEU A 239 -21.26 -0.81 1.57
N TYR A 240 -21.87 0.36 1.77
CA TYR A 240 -22.29 0.80 3.11
C TYR A 240 -23.73 0.43 3.51
N GLY A 241 -24.37 -0.44 2.73
CA GLY A 241 -25.64 -1.07 3.15
C GLY A 241 -25.48 -2.03 4.33
N ARG A 242 -24.24 -2.36 4.73
CA ARG A 242 -23.92 -3.32 5.79
C ARG A 242 -22.97 -2.68 6.81
N PRO A 243 -23.29 -2.66 8.12
CA PRO A 243 -22.41 -2.17 9.17
C PRO A 243 -21.00 -2.80 9.14
N GLU A 244 -20.90 -4.02 8.63
CA GLU A 244 -19.65 -4.75 8.52
C GLU A 244 -18.71 -4.20 7.44
N ALA A 245 -19.19 -3.38 6.50
CA ALA A 245 -18.33 -2.70 5.53
C ALA A 245 -17.43 -1.63 6.18
N TYR A 246 -17.78 -1.17 7.38
CA TYR A 246 -16.96 -0.28 8.18
C TYR A 246 -15.93 -1.03 9.03
N ALA A 247 -15.99 -2.37 9.09
CA ALA A 247 -15.04 -3.13 9.86
C ALA A 247 -13.63 -2.91 9.28
N PRO A 248 -12.66 -2.48 10.12
CA PRO A 248 -11.29 -2.34 9.68
C PRO A 248 -10.75 -3.67 9.15
N ARG A 249 -9.77 -3.62 8.26
CA ARG A 249 -9.08 -4.82 7.76
C ARG A 249 -7.79 -5.08 8.54
N PRO A 250 -7.34 -6.33 8.67
CA PRO A 250 -6.05 -6.64 9.28
C PRO A 250 -4.91 -5.86 8.65
N ILE A 251 -4.03 -5.34 9.50
CA ILE A 251 -2.78 -4.72 9.05
C ILE A 251 -1.73 -5.82 8.91
N SER A 252 -1.23 -6.04 7.70
CA SER A 252 -0.15 -6.99 7.44
C SER A 252 1.19 -6.26 7.35
N VAL A 253 2.14 -6.62 8.21
CA VAL A 253 3.52 -6.15 8.20
C VAL A 253 4.41 -7.23 7.57
N PHE A 254 4.99 -6.92 6.42
CA PHE A 254 5.91 -7.79 5.70
C PHE A 254 7.35 -7.35 5.95
N ILE A 255 8.19 -8.28 6.40
CA ILE A 255 9.58 -8.01 6.75
C ILE A 255 10.46 -8.98 5.96
N TYR A 256 11.27 -8.46 5.05
CA TYR A 256 12.21 -9.27 4.31
C TYR A 256 13.57 -9.27 4.98
N LEU A 257 14.07 -10.44 5.34
CA LEU A 257 15.32 -10.61 6.07
C LEU A 257 16.52 -10.82 5.14
N SER A 258 17.63 -10.16 5.45
CA SER A 258 18.92 -10.36 4.77
C SER A 258 19.42 -11.81 4.99
N ALA A 259 19.31 -12.29 6.24
CA ALA A 259 19.73 -13.60 6.67
C ALA A 259 18.72 -14.67 6.22
N GLY A 260 19.16 -15.54 5.31
CA GLY A 260 18.38 -16.70 4.88
C GLY A 260 17.21 -16.40 3.94
N ARG A 261 17.07 -15.15 3.47
CA ARG A 261 16.08 -14.73 2.46
C ARG A 261 14.66 -15.17 2.80
N LYS A 262 14.28 -14.86 4.03
CA LYS A 262 12.97 -15.15 4.55
C LYS A 262 12.10 -13.92 4.42
N LEU A 263 10.86 -14.14 3.99
CA LEU A 263 9.81 -13.14 4.11
C LEU A 263 8.99 -13.48 5.34
N LEU A 264 9.10 -12.66 6.38
CA LEU A 264 8.19 -12.72 7.52
C LEU A 264 6.92 -11.93 7.22
N ARG A 265 5.81 -12.35 7.80
CA ARG A 265 4.56 -11.60 7.88
C ARG A 265 4.03 -11.63 9.29
N LEU A 266 3.64 -10.48 9.78
CA LEU A 266 2.83 -10.31 10.96
C LEU A 266 1.47 -9.75 10.55
N SER A 267 0.39 -10.44 10.88
CA SER A 267 -0.97 -9.93 10.70
C SER A 267 -1.51 -9.39 12.02
N ILE A 268 -1.93 -8.13 12.06
CA ILE A 268 -2.55 -7.49 13.24
C ILE A 268 -4.04 -7.36 12.93
N PHE A 269 -4.86 -8.19 13.56
CA PHE A 269 -6.30 -8.18 13.35
C PHE A 269 -6.94 -7.11 14.23
N PRO A 270 -7.94 -6.37 13.70
CA PRO A 270 -8.71 -5.46 14.52
C PRO A 270 -9.58 -6.26 15.51
N VAL A 271 -9.75 -5.72 16.70
CA VAL A 271 -10.62 -6.22 17.75
C VAL A 271 -11.68 -5.17 17.99
N ARG A 272 -12.93 -5.59 17.90
CA ARG A 272 -14.08 -4.74 18.20
C ARG A 272 -14.24 -4.59 19.70
N ASP A 273 -14.49 -3.35 20.13
CA ASP A 273 -15.00 -3.03 21.45
C ASP A 273 -16.53 -3.17 21.42
N GLU A 274 -17.05 -4.21 22.06
CA GLU A 274 -18.49 -4.50 22.08
C GLU A 274 -19.29 -3.48 22.90
N ASP A 275 -18.61 -2.71 23.76
CA ASP A 275 -19.25 -1.65 24.55
C ASP A 275 -19.49 -0.37 23.71
N VAL A 276 -18.85 -0.27 22.54
CA VAL A 276 -19.07 0.84 21.60
C VAL A 276 -20.15 0.44 20.58
N PRO A 277 -21.30 1.15 20.56
CA PRO A 277 -22.36 0.83 19.63
C PRO A 277 -21.91 1.06 18.19
N LEU A 278 -22.36 0.18 17.28
CA LEU A 278 -22.13 0.37 15.85
C LEU A 278 -22.78 1.67 15.38
N PRO A 279 -22.17 2.35 14.40
CA PRO A 279 -22.74 3.56 13.82
C PRO A 279 -24.09 3.20 13.19
N SER A 280 -25.12 3.99 13.47
CA SER A 280 -26.38 3.84 12.75
C SER A 280 -26.21 4.46 11.35
N PRO A 281 -26.63 3.79 10.26
CA PRO A 281 -26.48 4.32 8.90
C PRO A 281 -27.21 5.66 8.67
N SER A 282 -28.13 6.04 9.56
CA SER A 282 -28.89 7.30 9.50
C SER A 282 -28.24 8.46 10.27
N SER A 283 -27.23 8.21 11.10
CA SER A 283 -26.48 9.28 11.75
C SER A 283 -25.54 9.89 10.72
N GLY A 284 -25.67 11.20 10.45
CA GLY A 284 -24.81 11.94 9.54
C GLY A 284 -23.34 11.93 9.95
N PRO A 285 -22.51 12.89 9.54
CA PRO A 285 -21.04 12.82 9.67
C PRO A 285 -20.52 12.39 11.06
N LEU A 286 -21.20 12.73 12.16
CA LEU A 286 -20.91 12.30 13.54
C LEU A 286 -20.85 10.76 13.75
N SER A 287 -21.35 9.97 12.79
CA SER A 287 -21.24 8.51 12.74
C SER A 287 -19.79 8.03 12.61
N HIS A 288 -18.89 8.79 11.99
CA HIS A 288 -17.56 8.29 11.62
C HIS A 288 -16.64 8.09 12.83
N ASP A 289 -16.53 9.08 13.72
CA ASP A 289 -15.73 8.97 14.95
C ASP A 289 -16.27 7.86 15.87
N GLN A 290 -17.59 7.67 15.89
CA GLN A 290 -18.25 6.59 16.62
C GLN A 290 -18.00 5.21 15.99
N ALA A 291 -17.99 5.12 14.65
CA ALA A 291 -17.76 3.89 13.91
C ALA A 291 -16.38 3.30 14.16
N TYR A 292 -15.35 4.14 14.07
CA TYR A 292 -13.98 3.68 14.13
C TYR A 292 -13.44 3.61 15.54
N GLY A 293 -13.97 4.41 16.48
CA GLY A 293 -13.67 4.27 17.89
C GLY A 293 -14.03 2.89 18.47
N ALA A 294 -14.87 2.11 17.78
CA ALA A 294 -15.25 0.76 18.17
C ALA A 294 -14.18 -0.30 17.86
N TYR A 295 -13.04 0.04 17.26
CA TYR A 295 -12.02 -0.95 16.89
C TYR A 295 -10.62 -0.55 17.34
N THR A 296 -9.85 -1.56 17.77
CA THR A 296 -8.44 -1.41 18.12
C THR A 296 -7.59 -2.48 17.42
N TYR A 297 -6.31 -2.22 17.21
CA TYR A 297 -5.38 -3.19 16.64
C TYR A 297 -4.36 -3.63 17.68
N PRO A 298 -4.70 -4.56 18.59
CA PRO A 298 -3.78 -4.95 19.65
C PRO A 298 -2.53 -5.65 19.08
N LEU A 299 -1.34 -5.16 19.47
CA LEU A 299 -0.09 -5.91 19.29
C LEU A 299 0.01 -6.91 20.43
N LYS A 300 -0.06 -8.21 20.10
CA LYS A 300 0.05 -9.29 21.08
C LYS A 300 1.44 -9.92 20.99
N ALA A 301 2.14 -10.01 22.12
CA ALA A 301 3.53 -10.48 22.18
C ALA A 301 3.70 -11.99 21.90
N ASP A 302 2.63 -12.77 22.03
CA ASP A 302 2.58 -14.21 21.79
C ASP A 302 2.44 -14.57 20.30
N LYS A 303 2.18 -13.59 19.43
CA LYS A 303 2.01 -13.85 18.01
C LYS A 303 3.36 -13.97 17.30
N GLU A 304 3.77 -15.20 17.04
CA GLU A 304 4.91 -15.46 16.16
C GLU A 304 4.60 -15.04 14.71
N PRO A 305 5.52 -14.32 14.03
CA PRO A 305 5.37 -14.03 12.62
C PRO A 305 5.37 -15.31 11.78
N ASP A 306 4.43 -15.39 10.83
CA ASP A 306 4.49 -16.39 9.78
C ASP A 306 5.71 -16.11 8.89
N TRP A 307 6.31 -17.15 8.33
CA TRP A 307 7.46 -16.97 7.46
C TRP A 307 7.41 -17.85 6.22
N TRP A 308 7.96 -17.32 5.15
CA TRP A 308 8.17 -18.03 3.91
C TRP A 308 9.65 -17.98 3.53
N SER A 309 10.25 -19.15 3.31
CA SER A 309 11.55 -19.27 2.67
C SER A 309 11.39 -19.79 1.26
N PHE A 310 12.23 -19.29 0.34
CA PHE A 310 12.29 -19.77 -1.02
C PHE A 310 13.68 -20.33 -1.32
N LYS A 311 13.71 -21.47 -2.02
CA LYS A 311 14.92 -22.31 -2.15
C LYS A 311 15.97 -21.77 -3.14
N ARG A 312 15.66 -20.75 -3.94
CA ARG A 312 16.54 -20.29 -5.02
C ARG A 312 17.39 -19.12 -4.58
N TYR A 313 18.69 -19.36 -4.47
CA TYR A 313 19.72 -18.36 -4.13
C TYR A 313 19.94 -17.29 -5.20
N GLU A 314 19.11 -17.23 -6.24
CA GLU A 314 19.23 -16.27 -7.35
C GLU A 314 18.02 -15.34 -7.46
N GLU A 315 17.06 -15.45 -6.54
CA GLU A 315 15.86 -14.62 -6.54
C GLU A 315 15.82 -13.72 -5.27
N GLU A 316 15.14 -12.59 -5.38
CA GLU A 316 14.76 -11.69 -4.30
C GLU A 316 13.24 -11.54 -4.29
N ALA A 317 12.62 -11.65 -3.12
CA ALA A 317 11.18 -11.49 -2.97
C ALA A 317 10.81 -10.02 -2.74
N HIS A 318 9.65 -9.65 -3.25
CA HIS A 318 9.01 -8.35 -3.09
C HIS A 318 7.54 -8.55 -2.79
N VAL A 319 6.90 -7.56 -2.16
CA VAL A 319 5.49 -7.66 -1.76
C VAL A 319 4.71 -6.41 -2.21
N LEU A 320 3.58 -6.67 -2.87
CA LEU A 320 2.47 -5.74 -3.00
C LEU A 320 1.53 -6.03 -1.81
N ALA A 321 1.68 -5.23 -0.76
CA ALA A 321 1.04 -5.48 0.52
C ALA A 321 -0.45 -5.16 0.46
N GLY A 322 -1.28 -6.16 0.71
CA GLY A 322 -2.72 -6.03 0.96
C GLY A 322 -3.10 -6.66 2.30
N SER A 323 -4.12 -6.11 2.95
CA SER A 323 -4.67 -6.60 4.22
C SER A 323 -5.06 -8.07 4.15
N TYR A 324 -5.74 -8.45 3.07
CA TYR A 324 -6.28 -9.80 2.87
C TYR A 324 -5.61 -10.53 1.72
N ARG A 325 -5.28 -9.79 0.66
CA ARG A 325 -4.72 -10.35 -0.56
C ARG A 325 -3.41 -9.66 -0.84
N SER A 326 -2.32 -10.31 -0.46
CA SER A 326 -0.99 -9.84 -0.81
C SER A 326 -0.44 -10.62 -1.99
N ILE A 327 0.21 -9.91 -2.91
CA ILE A 327 0.96 -10.52 -3.99
C ILE A 327 2.43 -10.43 -3.65
N VAL A 328 3.08 -11.58 -3.62
CA VAL A 328 4.52 -11.69 -3.56
C VAL A 328 5.02 -11.92 -4.99
N TYR A 329 6.05 -11.19 -5.41
CA TYR A 329 6.71 -11.46 -6.67
C TYR A 329 8.22 -11.60 -6.46
N THR A 330 8.89 -12.30 -7.36
CA THR A 330 10.35 -12.45 -7.29
C THR A 330 11.05 -11.82 -8.47
N THR A 331 12.21 -11.21 -8.23
CA THR A 331 13.12 -10.66 -9.23
C THR A 331 14.46 -11.37 -9.14
N PRO A 332 15.33 -11.29 -10.17
CA PRO A 332 16.70 -11.77 -10.05
C PRO A 332 17.45 -11.02 -8.95
N LEU A 333 18.19 -11.77 -8.13
CA LEU A 333 18.99 -11.22 -7.04
C LEU A 333 20.06 -10.26 -7.58
N GLY A 334 20.26 -9.14 -6.90
CA GLY A 334 21.29 -8.16 -7.25
C GLY A 334 20.93 -7.30 -8.46
N ASN A 335 19.76 -7.52 -9.07
CA ASN A 335 19.24 -6.60 -10.08
C ASN A 335 18.80 -5.30 -9.39
N ARG A 336 19.63 -4.26 -9.51
CA ARG A 336 19.37 -2.93 -8.96
C ARG A 336 18.71 -1.97 -9.97
N THR A 337 18.25 -2.48 -11.11
CA THR A 337 17.55 -1.65 -12.09
C THR A 337 16.20 -1.23 -11.52
N ASP A 338 15.73 -0.07 -11.94
CA ASP A 338 14.42 0.47 -11.58
C ASP A 338 13.25 -0.28 -12.27
N ALA A 339 13.57 -1.21 -13.17
CA ALA A 339 12.59 -2.05 -13.86
C ALA A 339 13.05 -3.52 -13.98
N PRO A 340 13.19 -4.26 -12.87
CA PRO A 340 13.65 -5.63 -12.92
C PRO A 340 12.63 -6.54 -13.64
N PRO A 341 13.07 -7.62 -14.31
CA PRO A 341 12.15 -8.65 -14.80
C PRO A 341 11.50 -9.36 -13.60
N ILE A 342 10.23 -9.71 -13.76
CA ILE A 342 9.51 -10.55 -12.79
C ILE A 342 9.69 -12.01 -13.19
N VAL A 343 10.17 -12.83 -12.24
CA VAL A 343 10.39 -14.26 -12.45
C VAL A 343 9.11 -15.04 -12.12
N LYS A 344 8.46 -14.71 -10.99
CA LYS A 344 7.25 -15.40 -10.51
C LYS A 344 6.32 -14.46 -9.77
N PHE A 345 5.03 -14.78 -9.84
CA PHE A 345 4.03 -14.29 -8.90
C PHE A 345 3.61 -15.42 -7.95
N HIS A 346 3.39 -15.03 -6.71
CA HIS A 346 2.94 -15.84 -5.61
C HIS A 346 1.80 -15.08 -4.92
N ARG A 347 0.69 -15.75 -4.63
CA ARG A 347 -0.32 -15.21 -3.74
C ARG A 347 0.05 -15.60 -2.32
N TYR A 348 0.05 -14.65 -1.41
CA TYR A 348 0.25 -14.90 0.01
C TYR A 348 -1.11 -15.15 0.67
N PHE A 349 -1.19 -16.13 1.57
CA PHE A 349 -2.40 -16.51 2.29
C PHE A 349 -2.14 -16.42 3.79
N ASP A 350 -3.08 -15.86 4.55
CA ASP A 350 -3.02 -15.99 6.01
C ASP A 350 -3.44 -17.41 6.41
N PRO A 351 -2.59 -18.22 7.06
CA PRO A 351 -3.00 -19.52 7.58
C PRO A 351 -4.15 -19.40 8.58
N TRP A 352 -4.24 -18.27 9.29
CA TRP A 352 -5.29 -17.97 10.24
C TRP A 352 -6.59 -17.49 9.59
N SER A 353 -6.56 -17.13 8.31
CA SER A 353 -7.76 -16.87 7.49
C SER A 353 -8.32 -18.13 6.83
N ARG A 354 -7.78 -19.31 7.17
CA ARG A 354 -8.25 -20.58 6.61
C ARG A 354 -9.59 -20.96 7.21
N TRP A 355 -10.35 -21.70 6.40
CA TRP A 355 -11.65 -22.25 6.75
C TRP A 355 -11.63 -22.96 8.10
N GLU A 356 -12.65 -22.69 8.94
CA GLU A 356 -12.94 -23.54 10.11
C GLU A 356 -13.19 -24.98 9.64
N ASP A 357 -13.90 -25.13 8.51
CA ASP A 357 -14.18 -26.39 7.82
C ASP A 357 -13.64 -26.37 6.38
N PRO A 358 -12.38 -26.79 6.14
CA PRO A 358 -11.84 -26.85 4.79
C PRO A 358 -12.60 -27.87 3.92
N PRO A 359 -12.88 -27.57 2.63
CA PRO A 359 -13.41 -28.53 1.67
C PRO A 359 -12.62 -29.84 1.67
N GLU A 360 -13.35 -30.94 1.44
CA GLU A 360 -12.78 -32.28 1.37
C GLU A 360 -11.60 -32.34 0.38
N GLY A 361 -10.44 -32.82 0.85
CA GLY A 361 -9.22 -32.94 0.04
C GLY A 361 -8.23 -31.77 0.11
N VAL A 362 -8.50 -30.75 0.94
CA VAL A 362 -7.50 -29.70 1.24
C VAL A 362 -6.49 -30.23 2.26
N ASP A 363 -5.23 -30.30 1.84
CA ASP A 363 -4.13 -30.72 2.71
C ASP A 363 -3.80 -29.64 3.75
N MET A 364 -4.41 -29.75 4.94
CA MET A 364 -4.16 -28.86 6.08
C MET A 364 -2.72 -28.94 6.60
N SER A 365 -1.95 -29.97 6.25
CA SER A 365 -0.54 -30.08 6.61
C SER A 365 0.36 -29.15 5.80
N GLN A 366 -0.13 -28.63 4.66
CA GLN A 366 0.58 -27.59 3.91
C GLN A 366 0.55 -26.28 4.70
N LYS A 367 1.60 -26.07 5.49
CA LYS A 367 1.96 -24.78 6.09
C LYS A 367 2.41 -23.73 5.06
N HIS A 368 2.26 -24.01 3.75
CA HIS A 368 2.68 -23.08 2.72
C HIS A 368 1.81 -21.83 2.78
N VAL A 369 2.45 -20.75 3.19
CA VAL A 369 1.86 -19.42 3.31
C VAL A 369 1.74 -18.72 1.94
N VAL A 370 2.28 -19.34 0.89
CA VAL A 370 2.19 -18.84 -0.48
C VAL A 370 1.79 -19.94 -1.46
N SER A 371 1.02 -19.57 -2.48
CA SER A 371 0.73 -20.41 -3.65
C SER A 371 1.27 -19.74 -4.90
N ARG A 372 1.93 -20.52 -5.74
CA ARG A 372 2.44 -20.03 -7.01
C ARG A 372 1.27 -19.77 -7.96
N THR A 373 1.27 -18.61 -8.60
CA THR A 373 0.27 -18.28 -9.62
C THR A 373 0.90 -18.36 -11.01
N TYR A 374 0.10 -18.77 -12.01
CA TYR A 374 0.52 -18.72 -13.41
C TYR A 374 0.65 -17.26 -13.85
N VAL A 375 1.75 -16.94 -14.54
CA VAL A 375 1.97 -15.63 -15.14
C VAL A 375 1.60 -15.76 -16.62
N PRO A 376 0.57 -15.04 -17.11
CA PRO A 376 0.22 -15.10 -18.53
C PRO A 376 1.41 -14.77 -19.41
N ASP A 377 1.53 -15.41 -20.57
CA ASP A 377 2.68 -15.27 -21.46
C ASP A 377 2.93 -13.80 -21.84
N GLY A 378 1.87 -13.01 -22.08
CA GLY A 378 2.00 -11.57 -22.34
C GLY A 378 2.67 -10.75 -21.22
N VAL A 379 2.56 -11.20 -19.95
CA VAL A 379 3.31 -10.59 -18.82
C VAL A 379 4.68 -11.23 -18.67
N ARG A 380 4.81 -12.52 -18.98
CA ARG A 380 6.08 -13.25 -18.94
C ARG A 380 7.09 -12.73 -19.97
N ASP A 381 6.59 -12.25 -21.11
CA ASP A 381 7.38 -11.67 -22.19
C ASP A 381 7.87 -10.24 -21.86
N ILE A 382 7.36 -9.63 -20.79
CA ILE A 382 7.84 -8.35 -20.28
C ILE A 382 9.22 -8.55 -19.66
N LYS A 383 10.26 -8.19 -20.43
CA LYS A 383 11.66 -8.29 -20.01
C LYS A 383 12.02 -7.38 -18.83
N SER A 384 11.22 -6.35 -18.56
CA SER A 384 11.48 -5.36 -17.51
C SER A 384 10.17 -4.72 -17.08
N VAL A 385 9.86 -4.77 -15.78
CA VAL A 385 8.62 -4.19 -15.24
C VAL A 385 8.93 -2.86 -14.59
N ALA A 386 8.49 -1.76 -15.20
CA ALA A 386 8.73 -0.42 -14.70
C ALA A 386 7.84 -0.05 -13.51
N ALA A 387 6.66 -0.64 -13.42
CA ALA A 387 5.77 -0.42 -12.30
C ALA A 387 4.74 -1.53 -12.14
N LEU A 388 4.31 -1.69 -10.89
CA LEU A 388 3.18 -2.52 -10.48
C LEU A 388 2.20 -1.63 -9.70
N ALA A 389 0.90 -1.94 -9.79
CA ALA A 389 -0.12 -1.40 -8.89
C ALA A 389 -1.13 -2.50 -8.59
N TRP A 390 -1.41 -2.70 -7.30
CA TRP A 390 -2.29 -3.76 -6.81
C TRP A 390 -3.47 -3.13 -6.11
N ASP A 391 -4.67 -3.52 -6.52
CA ASP A 391 -5.88 -3.27 -5.77
C ASP A 391 -6.42 -4.60 -5.27
N GLU A 392 -6.30 -4.79 -3.95
CA GLU A 392 -6.78 -5.99 -3.31
C GLU A 392 -8.31 -6.06 -3.22
N THR A 393 -9.01 -4.92 -3.27
CA THR A 393 -10.47 -4.84 -3.11
C THR A 393 -11.15 -5.56 -4.27
N ILE A 394 -10.71 -5.25 -5.50
CA ILE A 394 -11.21 -5.88 -6.73
C ILE A 394 -10.28 -6.97 -7.25
N GLY A 395 -9.19 -7.25 -6.53
CA GLY A 395 -8.22 -8.27 -6.89
C GLY A 395 -7.54 -8.05 -8.25
N ARG A 396 -7.24 -6.82 -8.67
CA ARG A 396 -6.59 -6.54 -9.96
C ARG A 396 -5.16 -6.04 -9.79
N LEU A 397 -4.25 -6.61 -10.57
CA LEU A 397 -2.85 -6.21 -10.65
C LEU A 397 -2.56 -5.57 -12.01
N CYS A 398 -2.19 -4.30 -12.01
CA CYS A 398 -1.67 -3.61 -13.19
C CYS A 398 -0.15 -3.76 -13.28
N VAL A 399 0.34 -4.17 -14.45
CA VAL A 399 1.76 -4.36 -14.77
C VAL A 399 2.12 -3.49 -15.96
N ALA A 400 3.06 -2.57 -15.76
CA ALA A 400 3.59 -1.72 -16.83
C ALA A 400 5.02 -2.14 -17.18
N GLY A 401 5.26 -2.51 -18.44
CA GLY A 401 6.60 -2.83 -18.95
C GLY A 401 7.44 -1.57 -19.19
N ALA A 402 8.76 -1.67 -19.01
CA ALA A 402 9.63 -0.52 -19.25
C ALA A 402 9.69 -0.18 -20.74
N GLY A 403 9.36 1.07 -21.09
CA GLY A 403 9.26 1.52 -22.48
C GLY A 403 8.06 0.95 -23.24
N SER A 404 7.16 0.23 -22.57
CA SER A 404 5.89 -0.19 -23.16
C SER A 404 4.83 0.90 -23.01
N PRO A 405 4.04 1.21 -24.05
CA PRO A 405 2.86 2.06 -23.92
C PRO A 405 1.66 1.32 -23.32
N THR A 406 1.77 0.00 -23.08
CA THR A 406 0.67 -0.84 -22.60
C THR A 406 0.77 -1.11 -21.10
N VAL A 407 -0.39 -1.14 -20.45
CA VAL A 407 -0.56 -1.66 -19.09
C VAL A 407 -1.32 -2.98 -19.18
N HIS A 408 -0.73 -4.05 -18.66
CA HIS A 408 -1.38 -5.34 -18.57
C HIS A 408 -2.17 -5.40 -17.26
N VAL A 409 -3.45 -5.77 -17.33
CA VAL A 409 -4.29 -5.96 -16.15
C VAL A 409 -4.46 -7.46 -15.93
N LEU A 410 -3.97 -7.95 -14.80
CA LEU A 410 -4.16 -9.32 -14.35
C LEU A 410 -5.29 -9.34 -13.32
N ASP A 411 -6.37 -10.02 -13.65
CA ASP A 411 -7.51 -10.22 -12.75
C ASP A 411 -7.26 -11.45 -11.86
N PHE A 412 -7.07 -11.20 -10.56
CA PHE A 412 -6.95 -12.21 -9.51
C PHE A 412 -8.25 -12.37 -8.71
N ALA A 413 -9.26 -11.53 -8.93
CA ALA A 413 -10.61 -11.74 -8.38
C ALA A 413 -11.33 -12.84 -9.17
N ALA A 414 -11.21 -12.84 -10.50
CA ALA A 414 -11.52 -13.99 -11.33
C ALA A 414 -10.41 -15.04 -11.14
N TRP A 415 -10.72 -16.15 -10.46
CA TRP A 415 -9.70 -17.06 -9.93
C TRP A 415 -8.69 -17.49 -10.99
N PRO A 416 -7.37 -17.35 -10.75
CA PRO A 416 -6.37 -17.76 -11.72
C PRO A 416 -6.42 -19.28 -11.91
N VAL A 417 -6.32 -19.70 -13.17
CA VAL A 417 -6.22 -21.11 -13.55
C VAL A 417 -5.01 -21.73 -12.86
N SER A 418 -5.25 -22.61 -11.89
CA SER A 418 -4.16 -23.20 -11.10
C SER A 418 -3.32 -24.18 -11.91
N ARG A 419 -3.96 -24.88 -12.85
CA ARG A 419 -3.36 -25.79 -13.83
C ARG A 419 -4.40 -26.20 -14.88
N GLU A 420 -4.01 -26.24 -16.14
CA GLU A 420 -4.73 -27.05 -17.13
C GLU A 420 -4.46 -28.52 -16.83
N THR A 421 -5.50 -29.26 -16.45
CA THR A 421 -5.43 -30.71 -16.33
C THR A 421 -6.10 -31.33 -17.54
N SER A 422 -5.83 -32.61 -17.82
CA SER A 422 -6.55 -33.35 -18.87
C SER A 422 -8.07 -33.38 -18.66
N GLY A 423 -8.55 -33.11 -17.43
CA GLY A 423 -9.97 -32.96 -17.10
C GLY A 423 -10.50 -31.52 -17.16
N GLY A 424 -9.75 -30.58 -17.74
CA GLY A 424 -10.11 -29.18 -17.85
C GLY A 424 -9.37 -28.25 -16.88
N THR A 425 -9.79 -26.99 -16.91
CA THR A 425 -9.25 -25.88 -16.13
C THR A 425 -9.70 -25.97 -14.68
N VAL A 426 -8.83 -26.43 -13.78
CA VAL A 426 -9.16 -26.45 -12.35
C VAL A 426 -8.88 -25.06 -11.75
N ARG A 427 -9.96 -24.35 -11.43
CA ARG A 427 -9.91 -23.16 -10.59
C ARG A 427 -10.01 -23.63 -9.14
N ARG A 428 -8.98 -23.40 -8.32
CA ARG A 428 -9.03 -23.73 -6.89
C ARG A 428 -9.66 -22.54 -6.15
N PRO A 429 -10.77 -22.73 -5.42
CA PRO A 429 -11.31 -21.70 -4.54
C PRO A 429 -10.27 -21.26 -3.55
N VAL A 430 -10.16 -19.96 -3.37
CA VAL A 430 -9.74 -19.42 -2.09
C VAL A 430 -10.81 -18.45 -1.68
N ALA A 431 -11.92 -18.99 -1.16
CA ALA A 431 -12.78 -18.19 -0.31
C ALA A 431 -11.95 -17.81 0.90
N VAL A 432 -11.75 -16.51 1.11
CA VAL A 432 -11.24 -16.06 2.39
C VAL A 432 -12.46 -16.09 3.31
N GLN A 433 -12.61 -17.14 4.13
CA GLN A 433 -13.53 -17.05 5.27
C GLN A 433 -12.89 -16.08 6.27
N LEU A 434 -12.94 -14.80 5.96
CA LEU A 434 -13.08 -13.82 7.01
C LEU A 434 -14.54 -13.88 7.41
N ASN A 435 -14.82 -13.61 8.67
CA ASN A 435 -16.17 -13.35 9.10
C ASN A 435 -16.27 -11.83 9.30
N PRO A 436 -16.96 -11.10 8.40
CA PRO A 436 -17.60 -11.59 7.16
C PRO A 436 -16.62 -11.78 5.99
N ASP A 437 -17.02 -12.61 5.01
CA ASP A 437 -16.22 -12.94 3.82
C ASP A 437 -16.09 -11.66 2.97
N PRO A 438 -14.89 -11.15 2.66
CA PRO A 438 -14.75 -9.90 1.94
C PRO A 438 -15.36 -10.02 0.55
N ASP A 439 -15.30 -11.19 -0.07
CA ASP A 439 -15.88 -11.39 -1.40
C ASP A 439 -17.40 -11.40 -1.34
N ALA A 440 -18.01 -11.84 -0.21
CA ALA A 440 -19.46 -11.79 0.01
C ALA A 440 -19.96 -10.43 0.54
N VAL A 441 -19.06 -9.59 1.05
CA VAL A 441 -19.34 -8.19 1.40
C VAL A 441 -19.20 -7.30 0.16
N LEU A 442 -18.20 -7.57 -0.69
CA LEU A 442 -17.89 -6.80 -1.89
C LEU A 442 -18.63 -7.30 -3.14
N ALA A 443 -19.27 -8.48 -3.09
CA ALA A 443 -20.12 -9.02 -4.14
C ALA A 443 -21.50 -9.41 -3.59
N PRO A 444 -22.60 -9.21 -4.34
CA PRO A 444 -22.62 -8.83 -5.75
C PRO A 444 -22.24 -7.36 -5.94
N LEU A 445 -21.52 -7.10 -7.05
CA LEU A 445 -21.47 -5.76 -7.61
C LEU A 445 -22.92 -5.25 -7.71
N PRO A 446 -23.17 -3.97 -7.41
CA PRO A 446 -24.51 -3.42 -7.47
C PRO A 446 -25.05 -3.71 -8.86
N GLU A 447 -26.31 -4.15 -8.95
CA GLU A 447 -26.99 -4.11 -10.22
C GLU A 447 -26.88 -2.67 -10.71
N LEU A 448 -26.21 -2.48 -11.85
CA LEU A 448 -26.13 -1.17 -12.47
C LEU A 448 -27.57 -0.64 -12.51
N PRO A 449 -27.82 0.62 -12.12
CA PRO A 449 -29.15 1.18 -12.29
C PRO A 449 -29.57 0.87 -13.73
N PRO A 450 -30.82 0.41 -13.95
CA PRO A 450 -31.28 0.08 -15.29
C PRO A 450 -30.88 1.25 -16.17
N GLU A 451 -30.20 0.98 -17.29
CA GLU A 451 -29.86 2.02 -18.26
C GLU A 451 -31.14 2.81 -18.46
N GLU A 452 -31.19 4.04 -17.95
CA GLU A 452 -32.30 4.91 -18.27
C GLU A 452 -32.17 5.03 -19.78
N ASP A 453 -33.16 4.49 -20.51
CA ASP A 453 -33.39 4.74 -21.93
C ASP A 453 -33.75 6.23 -22.13
N GLY A 454 -33.02 7.13 -21.47
CA GLY A 454 -32.94 8.53 -21.80
C GLY A 454 -32.27 8.59 -23.14
N GLU A 455 -33.09 8.57 -24.20
CA GLU A 455 -32.72 9.15 -25.48
C GLU A 455 -32.00 10.46 -25.17
N ILE A 456 -30.67 10.48 -25.37
CA ILE A 456 -29.92 11.72 -25.36
C ILE A 456 -30.44 12.47 -26.58
N GLU A 457 -31.46 13.30 -26.36
CA GLU A 457 -31.96 14.24 -27.34
C GLU A 457 -30.81 15.22 -27.58
N LEU A 458 -30.00 14.89 -28.59
CA LEU A 458 -28.96 15.75 -29.12
C LEU A 458 -29.67 17.02 -29.59
N MET A 459 -29.74 18.02 -28.70
CA MET A 459 -30.17 19.35 -29.09
C MET A 459 -29.20 19.82 -30.17
N ALA A 460 -29.71 19.85 -31.41
CA ALA A 460 -29.04 20.49 -32.51
C ALA A 460 -28.78 21.94 -32.09
N VAL A 461 -27.51 22.27 -31.91
CA VAL A 461 -27.08 23.66 -31.76
C VAL A 461 -27.33 24.31 -33.11
N ASP A 462 -28.41 25.08 -33.22
CA ASP A 462 -28.65 25.94 -34.38
C ASP A 462 -27.52 26.96 -34.45
N THR A 463 -26.63 26.75 -35.43
CA THR A 463 -25.69 27.77 -35.88
C THR A 463 -26.46 28.80 -36.70
N THR A 464 -26.83 29.91 -36.07
CA THR A 464 -27.12 31.19 -36.74
C THR A 464 -25.94 32.15 -36.61
#